data_AF-A0A660MTZ4-F1
#
_entry.id   AF-A0A660MTZ4-F1
#
_cell.length_a   1.000
_cell.length_b   1.000
_cell.length_c   1.000
_cell.angle_alpha   90.00
_cell.angle_beta   90.00
_cell.angle_gamma   90.00
#
_symmetry.space_group_name_H-M   'P 1'
#
loop_
_entity.id
_entity.type
_entity.pdbx_description
1 polymer ?
#
loop_
_entity_poly.entity_id
_entity_poly.type
_entity_poly.pdbx_seq_one_letter_code
_entity_poly.pdbx_strand_id
1 'polypeptide(L)'
;MKSDRTLLIYGLLIGGLITYTFLTIRFYRKIKRIQQTTVRQSRSSILGEVSEKLSPLLPNFPYHTKDLVFVGKGIDYIVFDGLSNGRLREIVFLEIKTNTSQLNKNEQQI
;
A
#
# COMPACT_ATOMS: atom_id res chain seq x y z
N MET A 1 -15.12 25.30 -57.00
CA MET A 1 -14.22 25.92 -56.02
C MET A 1 -14.84 26.21 -54.64
N LYS A 2 -16.13 26.58 -54.49
CA LYS A 2 -16.77 26.75 -53.17
C LYS A 2 -17.05 25.43 -52.42
N SER A 3 -17.37 24.35 -53.15
CA SER A 3 -17.74 23.04 -52.59
C SER A 3 -16.58 22.29 -51.91
N ASP A 4 -15.34 22.43 -52.39
CA ASP A 4 -14.18 21.75 -51.78
C ASP A 4 -13.83 22.32 -50.40
N ARG A 5 -13.97 23.64 -50.22
CA ARG A 5 -13.71 24.29 -48.93
C ARG A 5 -14.75 23.91 -47.88
N THR A 6 -16.02 23.72 -48.28
CA THR A 6 -17.07 23.26 -47.35
C THR A 6 -16.82 21.84 -46.86
N LEU A 7 -16.36 20.93 -47.73
CA LEU A 7 -16.08 19.54 -47.34
C LEU A 7 -14.94 19.45 -46.30
N LEU A 8 -13.90 20.27 -46.44
CA LEU A 8 -12.79 20.33 -45.48
C LEU A 8 -13.25 20.81 -44.10
N ILE A 9 -14.15 21.81 -44.05
CA ILE A 9 -14.69 22.33 -42.79
C ILE A 9 -15.54 21.25 -42.09
N TYR A 10 -16.41 20.56 -42.82
CA TYR A 10 -17.20 19.46 -42.25
C TYR A 10 -16.32 18.31 -41.74
N GLY A 11 -15.27 17.94 -42.46
CA GLY A 11 -14.32 16.92 -42.02
C GLY A 11 -13.61 17.28 -40.72
N LEU A 12 -13.18 18.54 -40.57
CA LEU A 12 -12.50 19.03 -39.37
C LEU A 12 -13.43 19.10 -38.16
N LEU A 13 -14.69 19.52 -38.37
CA LEU A 13 -15.72 19.53 -37.32
C LEU A 13 -16.08 18.12 -36.84
N ILE A 14 -16.27 17.18 -37.76
CA ILE A 14 -16.58 15.79 -37.43
C ILE A 14 -15.40 15.12 -36.72
N GLY A 15 -14.18 15.32 -37.23
CA GLY A 15 -12.96 14.81 -36.60
C GLY A 15 -12.75 15.36 -35.20
N GLY A 16 -12.99 16.67 -34.99
CA GLY A 16 -12.95 17.32 -33.69
C GLY A 16 -13.96 16.73 -32.71
N LEU A 17 -15.20 16.52 -33.16
CA LEU A 17 -16.27 15.96 -32.34
C LEU A 17 -16.00 14.50 -31.95
N ILE A 18 -15.52 13.68 -32.89
CA ILE A 18 -15.13 12.29 -32.62
C ILE A 18 -13.96 12.24 -31.63
N THR A 19 -12.95 13.09 -31.82
CA THR A 19 -11.78 13.14 -30.92
C THR A 19 -12.19 13.60 -29.52
N TYR A 20 -13.07 14.61 -29.42
CA TYR A 20 -13.60 15.13 -28.17
C TYR A 20 -14.36 14.05 -27.38
N THR A 21 -15.29 13.33 -28.03
CA THR A 21 -16.05 12.25 -27.40
C THR A 21 -15.16 11.08 -26.97
N PHE A 22 -14.19 10.70 -27.79
CA PHE A 22 -13.24 9.65 -27.46
C PHE A 22 -12.34 10.01 -26.25
N LEU A 23 -11.85 11.25 -26.19
CA LEU A 23 -11.04 11.77 -25.08
C LEU A 23 -11.82 11.79 -23.77
N THR A 24 -13.07 12.27 -23.78
CA THR A 24 -13.91 12.30 -22.57
C THR A 24 -14.19 10.88 -22.06
N ILE A 25 -14.54 9.93 -22.93
CA ILE A 25 -14.74 8.52 -22.53
C ILE A 25 -13.46 7.93 -21.91
N ARG A 26 -12.28 8.16 -22.51
CA ARG A 26 -10.98 7.71 -21.98
C ARG A 26 -10.71 8.31 -20.59
N PHE A 27 -11.01 9.60 -20.41
CA PHE A 27 -10.80 10.31 -19.15
C PHE A 27 -11.68 9.78 -18.01
N TYR A 28 -13.00 9.63 -18.26
CA TYR A 28 -13.93 9.07 -17.27
C TYR A 28 -13.56 7.64 -16.87
N ARG A 29 -13.14 6.80 -17.82
CA ARG A 29 -12.67 5.44 -17.52
C ARG A 29 -11.39 5.44 -16.67
N LYS A 30 -10.47 6.39 -16.91
CA LYS A 30 -9.24 6.52 -16.12
C LYS A 30 -9.55 6.91 -14.67
N ILE A 31 -10.41 7.91 -14.47
CA ILE A 31 -10.83 8.34 -13.13
C ILE A 31 -11.49 7.20 -12.36
N LYS A 32 -12.44 6.48 -12.99
CA LYS A 32 -13.14 5.37 -12.34
C LYS A 32 -12.17 4.25 -11.92
N ARG A 33 -11.17 3.93 -12.75
CA ARG A 33 -10.13 2.97 -12.37
C ARG A 33 -9.34 3.46 -11.16
N ILE A 34 -8.84 4.69 -11.20
CA ILE A 34 -8.04 5.28 -10.10
C ILE A 34 -8.81 5.22 -8.78
N GLN A 35 -10.08 5.64 -8.76
CA GLN A 35 -10.89 5.58 -7.53
C GLN A 35 -11.02 4.15 -6.98
N GLN A 36 -11.25 3.16 -7.86
CA GLN A 36 -11.36 1.77 -7.44
C GLN A 36 -10.03 1.21 -6.91
N THR A 37 -8.90 1.55 -7.52
CA THR A 37 -7.58 1.15 -7.02
C THR A 37 -7.24 1.85 -5.70
N THR A 38 -7.52 3.14 -5.57
CA THR A 38 -7.22 3.92 -4.35
C THR A 38 -7.98 3.39 -3.14
N VAL A 39 -9.27 3.06 -3.28
CA VAL A 39 -10.07 2.50 -2.17
C VAL A 39 -9.59 1.10 -1.76
N ARG A 40 -9.17 0.28 -2.73
CA ARG A 40 -8.64 -1.06 -2.44
C ARG A 40 -7.26 -1.00 -1.77
N GLN A 41 -6.40 -0.10 -2.25
CA GLN A 41 -5.06 0.09 -1.70
C GLN A 41 -5.13 0.67 -0.29
N SER A 42 -5.96 1.69 -0.04
CA SER A 42 -6.09 2.27 1.30
C SER A 42 -6.57 1.24 2.32
N ARG A 43 -7.57 0.42 1.98
CA ARG A 43 -8.06 -0.63 2.87
C ARG A 43 -7.01 -1.68 3.18
N SER A 44 -6.26 -2.14 2.17
CA SER A 44 -5.20 -3.12 2.36
C SER A 44 -4.06 -2.58 3.23
N SER A 45 -3.68 -1.32 3.04
CA SER A 45 -2.63 -0.67 3.83
C SER A 45 -3.08 -0.45 5.28
N ILE A 46 -4.30 0.01 5.51
CA ILE A 46 -4.85 0.20 6.86
C ILE A 46 -4.94 -1.13 7.61
N LEU A 47 -5.44 -2.19 6.95
CA LEU A 47 -5.52 -3.50 7.57
C LEU A 47 -4.13 -4.08 7.87
N GLY A 48 -3.14 -3.82 7.02
CA GLY A 48 -1.74 -4.16 7.29
C GLY A 48 -1.22 -3.47 8.54
N GLU A 49 -1.32 -2.14 8.60
CA GLU A 49 -0.86 -1.36 9.74
C GLU A 49 -1.54 -1.78 11.06
N VAL A 50 -2.86 -2.03 11.02
CA VAL A 50 -3.61 -2.49 12.19
C VAL A 50 -3.16 -3.89 12.62
N SER A 51 -2.97 -4.80 11.66
CA SER A 51 -2.53 -6.17 11.96
C SER A 51 -1.09 -6.21 12.51
N GLU A 52 -0.21 -5.32 12.06
CA GLU A 52 1.14 -5.19 12.63
C GLU A 52 1.08 -4.79 14.10
N LYS A 53 0.29 -3.76 14.44
CA LYS A 53 0.13 -3.27 15.81
C LYS A 53 -0.59 -4.26 16.73
N LEU A 54 -1.50 -5.07 16.20
CA LEU A 54 -2.25 -6.05 16.98
C LEU A 54 -1.55 -7.40 17.13
N SER A 55 -0.53 -7.69 16.31
CA SER A 55 0.15 -9.01 16.32
C SER A 55 0.63 -9.45 17.71
N PRO A 56 1.24 -8.59 18.55
CA PRO A 56 1.66 -8.96 19.91
C PRO A 56 0.53 -9.35 20.88
N LEU A 57 -0.73 -9.05 20.53
CA LEU A 57 -1.91 -9.35 21.34
C LEU A 57 -2.63 -10.63 20.87
N LEU A 58 -2.19 -11.24 19.78
CA LEU A 58 -2.80 -12.46 19.25
C LEU A 58 -2.39 -13.68 20.07
N PRO A 59 -3.29 -14.67 20.26
CA PRO A 59 -3.04 -15.84 21.12
C PRO A 59 -1.88 -16.73 20.66
N ASN A 60 -1.45 -16.63 19.39
CA ASN A 60 -0.36 -17.41 18.81
C ASN A 60 0.94 -16.61 18.66
N PHE A 61 1.04 -15.42 19.26
CA PHE A 61 2.28 -14.65 19.20
C PHE A 61 3.38 -15.37 19.99
N PRO A 62 4.57 -15.59 19.41
CA PRO A 62 5.56 -16.53 19.95
C PRO A 62 6.24 -16.08 21.24
N TYR A 63 6.11 -14.80 21.60
CA TYR A 63 6.79 -14.22 22.76
C TYR A 63 5.82 -13.69 23.81
N HIS A 64 6.26 -13.67 25.06
CA HIS A 64 5.46 -13.12 26.15
C HIS A 64 5.42 -11.59 26.07
N THR A 65 4.25 -10.98 26.19
CA THR A 65 4.09 -9.51 26.01
C THR A 65 4.91 -8.68 27.01
N LYS A 66 5.21 -9.23 28.20
CA LYS A 66 6.09 -8.56 29.19
C LYS A 66 7.58 -8.55 28.82
N ASP A 67 7.99 -9.38 27.87
CA ASP A 67 9.36 -9.47 27.39
C ASP A 67 9.61 -8.55 26.18
N LEU A 68 8.56 -7.88 25.68
CA LEU A 68 8.63 -6.98 24.54
C LEU A 68 8.94 -5.54 24.98
N VAL A 69 9.97 -4.95 24.38
CA VAL A 69 10.27 -3.51 24.47
C VAL A 69 10.09 -2.89 23.11
N PHE A 70 9.16 -1.94 23.00
CA PHE A 70 8.91 -1.20 21.76
C PHE A 70 10.08 -0.24 21.46
N VAL A 71 10.57 -0.26 20.22
CA VAL A 71 11.65 0.62 19.73
C VAL A 71 11.13 1.54 18.62
N GLY A 72 10.50 0.99 17.60
CA GLY A 72 9.85 1.74 16.52
C GLY A 72 10.56 1.64 15.18
N LYS A 73 11.00 2.76 14.61
CA LYS A 73 11.33 2.84 13.17
C LYS A 73 12.57 1.99 12.81
N GLY A 74 12.34 0.88 12.11
CA GLY A 74 13.36 -0.03 11.58
C GLY A 74 13.56 -1.32 12.39
N ILE A 75 13.12 -1.35 13.65
CA ILE A 75 12.94 -2.55 14.47
C ILE A 75 11.75 -2.25 15.38
N ASP A 76 10.60 -2.89 15.17
CA ASP A 76 9.43 -2.62 16.00
C ASP A 76 9.66 -2.94 17.48
N TYR A 77 10.27 -4.10 17.78
CA TYR A 77 10.49 -4.58 19.14
C TYR A 77 11.86 -5.20 19.37
N ILE A 78 12.38 -5.05 20.59
CA ILE A 78 13.41 -5.93 21.14
C ILE A 78 12.72 -6.87 22.13
N VAL A 79 12.91 -8.17 21.94
CA VAL A 79 12.37 -9.21 22.82
C VAL A 79 13.46 -9.71 23.75
N PHE A 80 13.25 -9.56 25.05
CA PHE A 80 14.11 -10.15 26.10
C PHE A 80 13.53 -11.48 26.56
N ASP A 81 13.58 -12.50 25.69
CA ASP A 81 12.84 -13.73 25.87
C ASP A 81 13.17 -14.43 27.20
N GLY A 82 12.14 -14.66 28.03
CA GLY A 82 12.27 -15.32 29.33
C GLY A 82 12.62 -14.38 30.49
N LEU A 83 12.89 -13.09 30.24
CA LEU A 83 13.25 -12.14 31.29
C LEU A 83 12.14 -11.98 32.33
N SER A 84 10.87 -11.92 31.91
CA SER A 84 9.71 -11.86 32.80
C SER A 84 9.52 -13.11 33.67
N ASN A 85 10.14 -14.22 33.29
CA ASN A 85 10.19 -15.46 34.07
C ASN A 85 11.46 -15.58 34.93
N GLY A 86 12.26 -14.51 35.03
CA GLY A 86 13.46 -14.43 35.88
C GLY A 86 14.74 -14.99 35.26
N ARG A 87 14.71 -15.46 34.00
CA ARG A 87 15.91 -15.94 33.30
C ARG A 87 15.86 -15.58 31.82
N LEU A 88 16.71 -14.65 31.42
CA LEU A 88 16.93 -14.30 30.01
C LEU A 88 17.49 -15.52 29.26
N ARG A 89 16.82 -15.89 28.16
CA ARG A 89 17.26 -16.94 27.23
C ARG A 89 17.97 -16.36 26.02
N GLU A 90 17.34 -15.38 25.37
CA GLU A 90 17.85 -14.73 24.17
C GLU A 90 17.34 -13.30 24.04
N ILE A 91 18.00 -12.52 23.19
CA ILE A 91 17.56 -11.18 22.77
C ILE A 91 17.25 -11.26 21.28
N VAL A 92 16.01 -10.94 20.90
CA VAL A 92 15.55 -10.99 19.51
C VAL A 92 15.19 -9.59 19.03
N PHE A 93 15.75 -9.18 17.89
CA PHE A 93 15.28 -8.01 17.16
C PHE A 93 14.10 -8.43 16.28
N LEU A 94 12.92 -7.89 16.57
CA LEU A 94 11.68 -8.29 15.95
C LEU A 94 11.08 -7.13 15.15
N GLU A 95 10.92 -7.38 13.84
CA GLU A 95 10.18 -6.52 12.93
C GLU A 95 8.88 -7.25 12.52
N ILE A 96 7.73 -6.59 12.68
CA ILE A 96 6.43 -7.16 12.35
C ILE A 96 5.99 -6.59 11.01
N LYS A 97 5.96 -7.45 9.99
CA LYS A 97 5.44 -7.10 8.66
C LYS A 97 4.14 -7.83 8.36
N THR A 98 3.24 -7.17 7.65
CA THR A 98 2.05 -7.82 7.08
C THR A 98 2.21 -8.20 5.61
N ASN A 99 1.61 -9.32 5.21
CA ASN A 99 1.67 -9.90 3.87
C ASN A 99 3.12 -10.20 3.39
N THR A 100 3.40 -9.97 2.11
CA THR A 100 4.68 -10.27 1.43
C THR A 100 5.70 -9.14 1.58
N SER A 101 5.56 -8.27 2.58
CA SER A 101 6.49 -7.15 2.77
C SER A 101 7.83 -7.69 3.24
N GLN A 102 8.89 -7.40 2.48
CA GLN A 102 10.25 -7.84 2.79
C GLN A 102 10.98 -6.79 3.64
N LEU A 103 11.97 -7.23 4.41
CA LEU A 103 12.86 -6.34 5.15
C LEU A 103 13.55 -5.37 4.18
N ASN A 104 13.59 -4.10 4.55
CA ASN A 104 14.31 -3.08 3.79
C ASN A 104 15.84 -3.22 3.99
N LYS A 105 16.65 -2.50 3.19
CA LYS A 105 18.12 -2.63 3.23
C LYS A 105 18.73 -2.32 4.61
N ASN A 106 18.14 -1.42 5.38
CA ASN A 106 18.62 -1.07 6.72
C ASN A 106 18.18 -2.14 7.73
N GLU A 107 16.94 -2.62 7.64
CA GLU A 107 16.40 -3.70 8.47
C GLU A 107 17.19 -5.01 8.29
N GLN A 108 17.65 -5.31 7.07
CA GLN A 108 18.47 -6.50 6.78
C GLN A 108 19.89 -6.45 7.36
N GLN A 109 20.38 -5.29 7.77
CA GLN A 109 21.72 -5.13 8.34
C GLN A 109 21.77 -5.40 9.84
N ILE A 110 20.60 -5.51 10.46
CA ILE A 110 20.39 -5.71 11.90
C ILE A 110 20.14 -7.20 12.11
#